data_AF-A0A6A4ARF5-F1
#
_entry.id   AF-A0A6A4ARF5-F1
#
_cell.length_a   1.000
_cell.length_b   1.000
_cell.length_c   1.000
_cell.angle_alpha   90.00
_cell.angle_beta   90.00
_cell.angle_gamma   90.00
#
_symmetry.space_group_name_H-M   'P 1'
#
loop_
_entity.id
_entity.type
_entity.pdbx_description
1 polymer ?
#
loop_
_entity_poly.entity_id
_entity_poly.type
_entity_poly.pdbx_seq_one_letter_code
_entity_poly.pdbx_strand_id
1 'polypeptide(L)'
;GPAHTALVSTEGELYTWGKNVGGSTGHAVNVPLITEPTRVGCMFERPRNLCLDETVTASQSSQNASALAEYALGGDHAAKELQRRRQSRRASGKDRSQLSSAAKFAQTQQETCPFWQVALAERSRIVSIRVVLVSASIEDTNSTARSTLSTKRPLRSAGGPKYAVMVSEDAFDPDLRGKQSLAMARGQSVHIALSGATQSELVWVVPADTFGSFIRVQLESSSGAGMLGLERVEVLGSSSEQYVGPRVSDVVCAEGMTVAICT
;
A
#
# COMPACT_ATOMS: atom_id res chain seq x y z
N GLY A 1 2.96 -2.71 -37.72
CA GLY A 1 2.25 -2.53 -38.99
C GLY A 1 2.86 -1.35 -39.74
N PRO A 2 2.40 -1.05 -40.97
CA PRO A 2 2.99 0.02 -41.79
C PRO A 2 2.90 1.42 -41.16
N ALA A 3 1.94 1.62 -40.25
CA ALA A 3 1.58 2.95 -39.74
C ALA A 3 1.53 3.04 -38.20
N HIS A 4 1.62 1.92 -37.49
CA HIS A 4 1.61 1.86 -36.03
C HIS A 4 2.45 0.68 -35.52
N THR A 5 2.86 0.79 -34.28
CA THR A 5 3.69 -0.18 -33.57
C THR A 5 2.97 -0.62 -32.30
N ALA A 6 3.22 -1.85 -31.88
CA ALA A 6 2.77 -2.38 -30.60
C ALA A 6 3.91 -3.05 -29.85
N LEU A 7 3.77 -3.13 -28.54
CA LEU A 7 4.66 -3.78 -27.61
C LEU A 7 3.84 -4.44 -26.51
N VAL A 8 4.21 -5.65 -26.12
CA VAL A 8 3.66 -6.33 -24.95
C VAL A 8 4.72 -6.32 -23.85
N SER A 9 4.35 -5.89 -22.64
CA SER A 9 5.24 -5.94 -21.49
C SER A 9 5.44 -7.40 -21.04
N THR A 10 6.49 -7.67 -20.26
CA THR A 10 6.71 -9.01 -19.67
C THR A 10 5.58 -9.46 -18.76
N GLU A 11 4.75 -8.52 -18.31
CA GLU A 11 3.57 -8.75 -17.47
C GLU A 11 2.28 -8.87 -18.29
N GLY A 12 2.35 -8.69 -19.61
CA GLY A 12 1.21 -8.83 -20.51
C GLY A 12 0.35 -7.58 -20.68
N GLU A 13 0.89 -6.40 -20.37
CA GLU A 13 0.26 -5.12 -20.72
C GLU A 13 0.55 -4.77 -22.17
N LEU A 14 -0.48 -4.39 -22.93
CA LEU A 14 -0.36 -4.00 -24.33
C LEU A 14 -0.18 -2.48 -24.47
N TYR A 15 0.85 -2.08 -25.20
CA TYR A 15 1.12 -0.69 -25.58
C TYR A 15 1.09 -0.56 -27.09
N THR A 16 0.51 0.53 -27.59
CA THR A 16 0.44 0.83 -29.02
C THR A 16 0.70 2.31 -29.26
N TRP A 17 1.32 2.63 -30.40
CA TRP A 17 1.55 4.01 -30.84
C TRP A 17 1.65 4.11 -32.36
N GLY A 18 1.53 5.32 -32.91
CA GLY A 18 1.47 5.60 -34.34
C GLY A 18 0.07 5.97 -34.81
N LYS A 19 -0.19 5.86 -36.11
CA LYS A 19 -1.48 6.26 -36.72
C LYS A 19 -2.60 5.33 -36.27
N ASN A 20 -3.68 5.92 -35.77
CA ASN A 20 -4.86 5.22 -35.27
C ASN A 20 -6.01 5.24 -36.28
N VAL A 21 -5.74 4.76 -37.50
CA VAL A 21 -6.77 4.73 -38.56
C VAL A 21 -7.85 3.73 -38.16
N GLY A 22 -9.09 4.18 -38.01
CA GLY A 22 -10.22 3.31 -37.66
C GLY A 22 -10.12 2.65 -36.28
N GLY A 23 -9.30 3.16 -35.36
CA GLY A 23 -9.10 2.52 -34.05
C GLY A 23 -8.04 1.42 -34.05
N SER A 24 -7.20 1.32 -35.09
CA SER A 24 -6.22 0.24 -35.25
C SER A 24 -5.23 0.09 -34.10
N THR A 25 -5.00 1.14 -33.30
CA THR A 25 -4.12 1.07 -32.12
C THR A 25 -4.86 0.63 -30.85
N GLY A 26 -6.18 0.43 -30.88
CA GLY A 26 -6.99 0.11 -29.70
C GLY A 26 -7.31 1.31 -28.81
N HIS A 27 -6.96 2.52 -29.25
CA HIS A 27 -7.29 3.78 -28.59
C HIS A 27 -8.54 4.43 -29.20
N ALA A 28 -9.05 5.46 -28.53
CA ALA A 28 -10.24 6.17 -28.99
C ALA A 28 -10.08 6.69 -30.44
N VAL A 29 -11.08 6.41 -31.28
CA VAL A 29 -11.05 6.69 -32.73
C VAL A 29 -10.92 8.18 -33.08
N ASN A 30 -11.24 9.06 -32.13
CA ASN A 30 -11.09 10.51 -32.25
C ASN A 30 -9.63 10.99 -32.02
N VAL A 31 -8.73 10.09 -31.62
CA VAL A 31 -7.29 10.37 -31.50
C VAL A 31 -6.58 9.78 -32.71
N PRO A 32 -6.26 10.57 -33.75
CA PRO A 32 -5.76 10.05 -35.03
C PRO A 32 -4.29 9.59 -34.99
N LEU A 33 -3.50 10.11 -34.05
CA LEU A 33 -2.08 9.80 -33.89
C LEU A 33 -1.75 9.67 -32.41
N ILE A 34 -1.15 8.54 -32.06
CA ILE A 34 -0.62 8.26 -30.73
C ILE A 34 0.90 8.47 -30.82
N THR A 35 1.41 9.51 -30.18
CA THR A 35 2.80 9.96 -30.39
C THR A 35 3.83 9.14 -29.61
N GLU A 36 3.42 8.51 -28.53
CA GLU A 36 4.28 7.76 -27.62
C GLU A 36 3.62 6.43 -27.22
N PRO A 37 4.39 5.41 -26.81
CA PRO A 37 3.85 4.14 -26.36
C PRO A 37 2.77 4.32 -25.29
N THR A 38 1.52 4.10 -25.67
CA THR A 38 0.35 4.33 -24.80
C THR A 38 -0.34 3.01 -24.53
N ARG A 39 -0.66 2.72 -23.27
CA ARG A 39 -1.28 1.46 -22.86
C ARG A 39 -2.71 1.35 -23.38
N VAL A 40 -3.07 0.21 -23.96
CA VAL A 40 -4.42 -0.09 -24.43
C VAL A 40 -5.31 -0.41 -23.23
N GLY A 41 -6.19 0.53 -22.86
CA GLY A 41 -6.95 0.47 -21.60
C GLY A 41 -8.02 -0.62 -21.50
N CYS A 42 -8.38 -1.28 -22.61
CA CYS A 42 -9.34 -2.40 -22.61
C CYS A 42 -8.67 -3.78 -22.44
N MET A 43 -7.36 -3.83 -22.20
CA MET A 43 -6.59 -5.07 -21.98
C MET A 43 -6.16 -5.19 -20.51
N PHE A 44 -5.30 -6.16 -20.21
CA PHE A 44 -4.71 -6.31 -18.88
C PHE A 44 -3.94 -5.05 -18.45
N GLU A 45 -4.12 -4.69 -17.18
CA GLU A 45 -3.30 -3.69 -16.48
C GLU A 45 -2.63 -4.33 -15.28
N ARG A 46 -1.34 -4.05 -15.11
CA ARG A 46 -0.59 -4.51 -13.95
C ARG A 46 -1.12 -3.80 -12.69
N PRO A 47 -1.39 -4.53 -11.60
CA PRO A 47 -1.73 -3.92 -10.32
C PRO A 47 -0.67 -2.92 -9.86
N ARG A 48 -1.10 -1.73 -9.43
CA ARG A 48 -0.24 -0.67 -8.91
C ARG A 48 -0.31 -0.61 -7.40
N ASN A 49 0.66 0.05 -6.76
CA ASN A 49 0.60 0.33 -5.33
C ASN A 49 -0.35 1.50 -5.06
N LEU A 50 -1.56 1.17 -4.60
CA LEU A 50 -2.63 2.13 -4.34
C LEU A 50 -2.31 3.05 -3.16
N CYS A 51 -1.38 2.70 -2.27
CA CYS A 51 -0.94 3.58 -1.17
C CYS A 51 -0.23 4.86 -1.64
N LEU A 52 0.21 4.90 -2.90
CA LEU A 52 0.92 6.06 -3.47
C LEU A 52 -0.01 7.11 -4.05
N ASP A 53 -1.31 6.81 -4.18
CA ASP A 53 -2.29 7.77 -4.73
C ASP A 53 -2.43 8.99 -3.79
N GLU A 54 -2.59 10.19 -4.35
CA GLU A 54 -2.47 11.44 -3.57
C GLU A 54 -3.57 11.65 -2.53
N THR A 55 -4.76 11.08 -2.75
CA THR A 55 -5.94 11.25 -1.90
C THR A 55 -6.04 10.21 -0.78
N VAL A 56 -5.08 9.29 -0.72
CA VAL A 56 -5.02 8.24 0.29
C VAL A 56 -4.79 8.84 1.66
N THR A 57 -5.52 8.34 2.66
CA THR A 57 -5.36 8.78 4.05
C THR A 57 -5.02 7.60 4.95
N ALA A 58 -3.98 7.75 5.76
CA ALA A 58 -3.57 6.76 6.76
C ALA A 58 -3.87 7.26 8.17
N SER A 59 -4.19 6.33 9.06
CA SER A 59 -4.38 6.62 10.49
C SER A 59 -3.93 5.44 11.34
N GLN A 60 -3.69 5.70 12.62
CA GLN A 60 -3.29 4.70 13.59
C GLN A 60 -4.00 4.94 14.92
N SER A 61 -4.20 3.88 15.70
CA SER A 61 -5.01 3.87 16.93
C SER A 61 -4.55 4.86 17.99
N SER A 62 -3.23 5.11 18.05
CA SER A 62 -2.60 6.12 18.91
C SER A 62 -1.51 6.86 18.14
N GLN A 63 -1.52 8.20 18.19
CA GLN A 63 -0.55 9.01 17.48
C GLN A 63 0.76 9.14 18.27
N ASN A 64 1.88 8.98 17.57
CA ASN A 64 3.21 9.33 18.05
C ASN A 64 3.73 10.51 17.20
N ALA A 65 4.12 11.61 17.86
CA ALA A 65 4.52 12.85 17.19
C ALA A 65 5.76 12.71 16.28
N SER A 66 6.55 11.64 16.42
CA SER A 66 7.70 11.33 15.55
C SER A 66 7.48 10.18 14.57
N ALA A 67 6.43 9.37 14.74
CA ALA A 67 6.19 8.15 13.98
C ALA A 67 4.74 8.11 13.44
N LEU A 68 4.50 8.91 12.41
CA LEU A 68 3.17 9.18 11.85
C LEU A 68 2.68 8.02 10.96
N ALA A 69 1.36 7.91 10.80
CA ALA A 69 0.76 6.80 10.04
C ALA A 69 1.12 6.85 8.55
N GLU A 70 1.24 8.07 8.01
CA GLU A 70 1.52 8.38 6.61
C GLU A 70 2.92 7.93 6.18
N TYR A 71 3.86 7.76 7.13
CA TYR A 71 5.19 7.25 6.81
C TYR A 71 5.15 5.82 6.27
N ALA A 72 4.17 5.00 6.69
CA ALA A 72 4.01 3.66 6.15
C ALA A 72 3.45 3.63 4.72
N LEU A 73 2.84 4.71 4.21
CA LEU A 73 2.39 4.78 2.82
C LEU A 73 3.58 4.85 1.83
N GLY A 74 4.72 5.37 2.29
CA GLY A 74 5.92 5.56 1.48
C GLY A 74 5.83 6.73 0.48
N GLY A 75 6.83 6.83 -0.39
CA GLY A 75 6.86 7.82 -1.48
C GLY A 75 6.77 9.28 -1.02
N ASP A 76 6.03 10.08 -1.79
CA ASP A 76 5.86 11.52 -1.58
C ASP A 76 5.03 11.86 -0.34
N HIS A 77 4.20 10.94 0.17
CA HIS A 77 3.41 11.15 1.38
C HIS A 77 4.30 11.43 2.60
N ALA A 78 5.39 10.67 2.74
CA ALA A 78 6.38 10.92 3.79
C ALA A 78 7.13 12.26 3.60
N ALA A 79 7.29 12.73 2.36
CA ALA A 79 7.96 13.99 2.03
C ALA A 79 7.05 15.22 2.21
N LYS A 80 5.78 15.14 1.79
CA LYS A 80 4.75 16.18 1.94
C LYS A 80 4.52 16.49 3.41
N GLU A 81 4.43 15.49 4.28
CA GLU A 81 4.27 15.69 5.72
C GLU A 81 5.51 16.36 6.36
N LEU A 82 6.72 15.99 5.93
CA LEU A 82 7.94 16.65 6.38
C LEU A 82 7.94 18.15 6.02
N GLN A 83 7.46 18.48 4.82
CA GLN A 83 7.31 19.87 4.38
C GLN A 83 6.26 20.61 5.22
N ARG A 84 5.11 20.00 5.50
CA ARG A 84 4.06 20.57 6.37
C ARG A 84 4.60 20.89 7.76
N ARG A 85 5.33 19.96 8.39
CA ARG A 85 5.95 20.19 9.72
C ARG A 85 7.03 21.27 9.68
N ARG A 86 7.83 21.34 8.61
CA ARG A 86 8.82 22.40 8.41
C ARG A 86 8.15 23.78 8.29
N GLN A 87 7.04 23.88 7.58
CA GLN A 87 6.27 25.12 7.43
C GLN A 87 5.61 25.54 8.75
N SER A 88 4.99 24.60 9.48
CA SER A 88 4.45 24.83 10.83
C SER A 88 5.52 25.33 11.83
N ARG A 89 6.73 24.76 11.79
CA ARG A 89 7.83 25.18 12.69
C ARG A 89 8.44 26.53 12.33
N ARG A 90 8.48 26.89 11.04
CA ARG A 90 8.87 28.25 10.60
C ARG A 90 7.92 29.31 11.15
N ALA A 91 6.63 29.00 11.26
CA ALA A 91 5.65 29.88 11.90
C ALA A 91 5.80 29.94 13.44
N SER A 92 6.40 28.91 14.07
CA SER A 92 6.53 28.78 15.53
C SER A 92 7.87 29.28 16.10
N GLY A 93 8.84 29.71 15.28
CA GLY A 93 10.11 30.29 15.75
C GLY A 93 11.05 29.34 16.51
N LYS A 94 10.86 28.01 16.42
CA LYS A 94 11.67 27.01 17.14
C LYS A 94 12.92 26.59 16.34
N ASP A 95 14.07 26.56 17.03
CA ASP A 95 15.42 26.40 16.48
C ASP A 95 15.66 25.19 15.55
N ARG A 96 16.59 25.39 14.60
CA ARG A 96 16.91 24.51 13.45
C ARG A 96 17.82 23.30 13.76
N SER A 97 18.14 23.02 15.02
CA SER A 97 19.30 22.15 15.37
C SER A 97 19.01 20.66 15.64
N GLN A 98 17.80 20.16 15.42
CA GLN A 98 17.53 18.71 15.55
C GLN A 98 16.72 18.18 14.35
N LEU A 99 17.39 18.04 13.22
CA LEU A 99 16.97 17.10 12.19
C LEU A 99 18.00 15.97 12.13
N SER A 100 18.14 15.23 13.24
CA SER A 100 18.66 13.86 13.11
C SER A 100 17.75 13.16 12.11
N SER A 101 18.33 12.36 11.22
CA SER A 101 17.67 11.41 10.33
C SER A 101 16.64 10.57 11.10
N ALA A 102 15.45 11.14 11.34
CA ALA A 102 14.41 10.49 12.11
C ALA A 102 13.89 9.36 11.24
N ALA A 103 14.02 8.14 11.74
CA ALA A 103 13.56 6.95 11.06
C ALA A 103 12.09 7.13 10.62
N LYS A 104 11.84 6.93 9.32
CA LYS A 104 10.58 7.21 8.65
C LYS A 104 9.67 5.98 8.74
N PHE A 105 9.09 5.74 9.90
CA PHE A 105 8.17 4.61 10.11
C PHE A 105 6.92 5.07 10.86
N ALA A 106 5.81 4.34 10.67
CA ALA A 106 4.63 4.47 11.50
C ALA A 106 4.79 3.65 12.78
N GLN A 107 4.43 4.21 13.93
CA GLN A 107 4.46 3.46 15.18
C GLN A 107 3.44 3.96 16.19
N THR A 108 2.65 3.02 16.72
CA THR A 108 1.67 3.28 17.78
C THR A 108 2.35 3.42 19.14
N GLN A 109 1.60 3.89 20.14
CA GLN A 109 1.97 3.73 21.53
C GLN A 109 1.77 2.26 21.98
N GLN A 110 2.18 1.95 23.21
CA GLN A 110 1.94 0.64 23.78
C GLN A 110 0.48 0.52 24.23
N GLU A 111 -0.31 -0.28 23.52
CA GLU A 111 -1.73 -0.46 23.78
C GLU A 111 -2.21 -1.88 23.43
N THR A 112 -3.43 -2.22 23.79
CA THR A 112 -3.99 -3.53 23.44
C THR A 112 -4.47 -3.50 21.99
N CYS A 113 -4.08 -4.50 21.19
CA CYS A 113 -4.43 -4.63 19.77
C CYS A 113 -4.31 -3.32 18.96
N PRO A 114 -3.14 -2.64 18.96
CA PRO A 114 -2.93 -1.44 18.15
C PRO A 114 -3.18 -1.71 16.67
N PHE A 115 -3.71 -0.72 15.97
CA PHE A 115 -3.97 -0.82 14.52
C PHE A 115 -3.39 0.36 13.76
N TRP A 116 -3.06 0.09 12.52
CA TRP A 116 -2.83 1.05 11.46
C TRP A 116 -3.84 0.75 10.35
N GLN A 117 -4.35 1.79 9.71
CA GLN A 117 -5.29 1.62 8.60
C GLN A 117 -5.08 2.68 7.54
N VAL A 118 -5.52 2.35 6.32
CA VAL A 118 -5.51 3.24 5.17
C VAL A 118 -6.88 3.20 4.49
N ALA A 119 -7.37 4.38 4.14
CA ALA A 119 -8.48 4.56 3.22
C ALA A 119 -7.92 4.89 1.84
N LEU A 120 -8.21 4.03 0.87
CA LEU A 120 -7.82 4.19 -0.52
C LEU A 120 -8.61 5.33 -1.19
N ALA A 121 -8.07 5.83 -2.30
CA ALA A 121 -8.67 6.89 -3.10
C ALA A 121 -10.06 6.52 -3.65
N GLU A 122 -10.23 5.24 -3.98
CA GLU A 122 -11.39 4.70 -4.67
C GLU A 122 -11.58 3.22 -4.30
N ARG A 123 -12.78 2.68 -4.56
CA ARG A 123 -13.05 1.26 -4.40
C ARG A 123 -12.19 0.47 -5.39
N SER A 124 -11.37 -0.43 -4.86
CA SER A 124 -10.36 -1.13 -5.65
C SER A 124 -10.48 -2.64 -5.55
N ARG A 125 -10.10 -3.33 -6.62
CA ARG A 125 -9.86 -4.78 -6.62
C ARG A 125 -8.45 -5.02 -6.07
N ILE A 126 -8.36 -5.69 -4.93
CA ILE A 126 -7.09 -5.95 -4.26
C ILE A 126 -6.52 -7.27 -4.77
N VAL A 127 -5.20 -7.30 -4.99
CA VAL A 127 -4.47 -8.49 -5.46
C VAL A 127 -3.52 -9.00 -4.38
N SER A 128 -2.80 -8.10 -3.73
CA SER A 128 -1.93 -8.48 -2.62
C SER A 128 -1.62 -7.30 -1.72
N ILE A 129 -1.36 -7.59 -0.45
CA ILE A 129 -0.92 -6.61 0.54
C ILE A 129 0.42 -7.07 1.09
N ARG A 130 1.41 -6.17 1.03
CA ARG A 130 2.74 -6.38 1.59
C ARG A 130 2.95 -5.41 2.75
N VAL A 131 3.33 -5.95 3.90
CA VAL A 131 3.55 -5.22 5.14
C VAL A 131 5.00 -5.40 5.55
N VAL A 132 5.76 -4.32 5.52
CA VAL A 132 7.15 -4.26 5.98
C VAL A 132 7.17 -3.75 7.41
N LEU A 133 7.60 -4.61 8.31
CA LEU A 133 7.72 -4.32 9.74
C LEU A 133 9.03 -3.58 10.01
N VAL A 134 9.03 -2.73 11.03
CA VAL A 134 10.28 -2.08 11.48
C VAL A 134 11.24 -3.16 11.99
N SER A 135 12.37 -3.31 11.30
CA SER A 135 13.44 -4.23 11.73
C SER A 135 13.97 -3.82 13.10
N ALA A 136 14.03 -4.79 14.02
CA ALA A 136 14.81 -4.65 15.24
C ALA A 136 16.31 -4.89 14.94
N SER A 137 16.87 -4.22 13.93
CA SER A 137 18.30 -4.32 13.63
C SER A 137 19.09 -3.42 14.56
N ILE A 138 20.10 -4.04 15.17
CA ILE A 138 21.10 -3.52 16.10
C ILE A 138 21.74 -2.25 15.54
N GLU A 139 21.38 -1.09 16.08
CA GLU A 139 22.21 0.11 16.12
C GLU A 139 22.09 0.72 17.53
N ASP A 140 22.68 0.00 18.49
CA ASP A 140 23.10 0.58 19.76
C ASP A 140 24.39 1.36 19.50
N THR A 141 24.26 2.60 19.05
CA THR A 141 25.26 3.64 19.35
C THR A 141 24.65 5.01 19.13
N ASN A 142 24.49 5.74 20.23
CA ASN A 142 24.29 7.19 20.30
C ASN A 142 22.91 7.79 19.92
N SER A 143 21.84 7.34 20.59
CA SER A 143 20.77 8.30 20.93
C SER A 143 20.16 8.01 22.31
N THR A 144 20.29 8.99 23.21
CA THR A 144 19.80 9.02 24.60
C THR A 144 18.26 9.12 24.71
N ALA A 145 17.52 8.53 23.77
CA ALA A 145 16.06 8.48 23.76
C ALA A 145 15.50 7.06 23.50
N ARG A 146 16.25 6.01 23.83
CA ARG A 146 15.76 4.62 23.85
C ARG A 146 15.94 3.99 25.23
N SER A 147 15.14 4.43 26.18
CA SER A 147 14.96 3.73 27.46
C SER A 147 13.48 3.55 27.77
N THR A 148 12.83 2.67 27.00
CA THR A 148 11.63 1.91 27.43
C THR A 148 11.49 0.58 26.67
N LEU A 149 12.53 0.10 25.96
CA LEU A 149 12.58 -1.30 25.50
C LEU A 149 12.97 -2.24 26.67
N SER A 150 12.29 -2.09 27.82
CA SER A 150 12.34 -3.04 28.93
C SER A 150 11.04 -3.82 28.92
N THR A 151 10.97 -4.83 28.07
CA THR A 151 10.06 -5.95 28.31
C THR A 151 10.84 -7.04 29.02
N LYS A 152 10.62 -7.13 30.34
CA LYS A 152 10.58 -8.41 31.04
C LYS A 152 9.97 -9.43 30.07
N ARG A 153 10.74 -10.43 29.63
CA ARG A 153 10.25 -11.47 28.70
C ARG A 153 8.99 -12.11 29.31
N PRO A 154 7.78 -11.90 28.77
CA PRO A 154 6.74 -12.89 28.93
C PRO A 154 7.18 -14.10 28.10
N LEU A 155 6.82 -15.30 28.53
CA LEU A 155 7.02 -16.54 27.79
C LEU A 155 6.56 -16.32 26.33
N ARG A 156 7.51 -16.21 25.38
CA ARG A 156 7.17 -15.99 23.96
C ARG A 156 6.39 -17.22 23.51
N SER A 157 5.14 -17.03 23.08
CA SER A 157 4.48 -18.03 22.24
C SER A 157 5.42 -18.33 21.06
N ALA A 158 5.67 -19.60 20.76
CA ALA A 158 6.66 -20.07 19.79
C ALA A 158 6.54 -19.46 18.37
N GLY A 159 5.44 -18.76 18.07
CA GLY A 159 5.13 -18.15 16.76
C GLY A 159 5.14 -16.61 16.70
N GLY A 160 5.81 -15.89 17.61
CA GLY A 160 5.97 -14.42 17.52
C GLY A 160 4.66 -13.61 17.57
N PRO A 161 4.70 -12.28 17.34
CA PRO A 161 3.50 -11.46 17.21
C PRO A 161 2.69 -11.86 15.97
N LYS A 162 1.35 -11.86 16.11
CA LYS A 162 0.42 -12.10 15.00
C LYS A 162 -0.19 -10.79 14.54
N TYR A 163 -0.30 -10.62 13.22
CA TYR A 163 -0.83 -9.44 12.56
C TYR A 163 -2.06 -9.85 11.76
N ALA A 164 -3.21 -9.29 12.12
CA ALA A 164 -4.42 -9.38 11.31
C ALA A 164 -4.32 -8.34 10.19
N VAL A 165 -4.30 -8.79 8.95
CA VAL A 165 -4.38 -7.94 7.76
C VAL A 165 -5.78 -8.10 7.18
N MET A 166 -6.47 -6.98 6.98
CA MET A 166 -7.91 -6.92 6.71
C MET A 166 -8.20 -5.99 5.53
N VAL A 167 -9.13 -6.40 4.66
CA VAL A 167 -9.70 -5.60 3.57
C VAL A 167 -11.20 -5.48 3.76
N SER A 168 -11.71 -4.26 3.72
CA SER A 168 -13.13 -3.94 3.90
C SER A 168 -13.60 -2.94 2.82
N GLU A 169 -14.85 -3.11 2.38
CA GLU A 169 -15.53 -2.10 1.56
C GLU A 169 -16.01 -0.93 2.43
N ASP A 170 -16.43 -1.21 3.66
CA ASP A 170 -16.88 -0.20 4.63
C ASP A 170 -15.74 0.31 5.51
N ALA A 171 -15.88 1.57 5.96
CA ALA A 171 -14.91 2.19 6.85
C ALA A 171 -14.85 1.44 8.19
N PHE A 172 -13.64 1.26 8.71
CA PHE A 172 -13.48 0.77 10.08
C PHE A 172 -13.79 1.88 11.08
N ASP A 173 -14.53 1.54 12.13
CA ASP A 173 -14.80 2.44 13.24
C ASP A 173 -13.46 2.93 13.87
N PRO A 174 -13.19 4.25 13.83
CA PRO A 174 -11.96 4.83 14.34
C PRO A 174 -11.99 5.10 15.86
N ASP A 175 -13.11 4.89 16.54
CA ASP A 175 -13.29 5.12 17.97
C ASP A 175 -13.17 3.82 18.77
N LEU A 176 -13.47 2.67 18.15
CA LEU A 176 -13.25 1.37 18.78
C LEU A 176 -11.75 1.10 19.01
N ARG A 177 -11.41 0.60 20.21
CA ARG A 177 -10.03 0.21 20.58
C ARG A 177 -9.95 -1.25 21.04
N GLY A 178 -8.73 -1.76 21.12
CA GLY A 178 -8.47 -3.06 21.74
C GLY A 178 -9.10 -4.25 21.03
N LYS A 179 -9.43 -5.27 21.82
CA LYS A 179 -10.00 -6.54 21.34
C LYS A 179 -11.36 -6.37 20.66
N GLN A 180 -12.17 -5.41 21.11
CA GLN A 180 -13.46 -5.11 20.49
C GLN A 180 -13.27 -4.58 19.06
N SER A 181 -12.34 -3.63 18.88
CA SER A 181 -11.99 -3.10 17.55
C SER A 181 -11.52 -4.21 16.60
N LEU A 182 -10.67 -5.12 17.09
CA LEU A 182 -10.20 -6.27 16.31
C LEU A 182 -11.33 -7.22 15.92
N ALA A 183 -12.24 -7.53 16.85
CA ALA A 183 -13.36 -8.43 16.60
C ALA A 183 -14.35 -7.85 15.58
N MET A 184 -14.72 -6.57 15.73
CA MET A 184 -15.61 -5.88 14.80
C MET A 184 -14.97 -5.74 13.41
N ALA A 185 -13.69 -5.35 13.34
CA ALA A 185 -12.97 -5.22 12.08
C ALA A 185 -12.90 -6.57 11.34
N ARG A 186 -12.63 -7.68 12.02
CA ARG A 186 -12.64 -9.02 11.43
C ARG A 186 -14.01 -9.46 10.93
N GLY A 187 -15.08 -9.10 11.65
CA GLY A 187 -16.45 -9.46 11.28
C GLY A 187 -16.91 -8.82 9.97
N GLN A 188 -16.39 -7.64 9.63
CA GLN A 188 -16.75 -6.90 8.41
C GLN A 188 -15.73 -6.99 7.28
N SER A 189 -14.63 -7.75 7.44
CA SER A 189 -13.54 -7.77 6.47
C SER A 189 -13.13 -9.16 6.02
N VAL A 190 -12.67 -9.24 4.77
CA VAL A 190 -11.83 -10.35 4.31
C VAL A 190 -10.48 -10.19 4.97
N HIS A 191 -9.96 -11.24 5.60
CA HIS A 191 -8.77 -11.10 6.44
C HIS A 191 -7.92 -12.37 6.55
N ILE A 192 -6.67 -12.18 6.97
CA ILE A 192 -5.72 -13.24 7.32
C ILE A 192 -4.95 -12.88 8.59
N ALA A 193 -4.47 -13.88 9.31
CA ALA A 193 -3.52 -13.72 10.41
C ALA A 193 -2.11 -14.16 9.98
N LEU A 194 -1.16 -13.23 9.97
CA LEU A 194 0.24 -13.48 9.60
C LEU A 194 1.14 -13.43 10.83
N SER A 195 2.19 -14.26 10.87
CA SER A 195 3.15 -14.29 11.99
C SER A 195 4.43 -13.52 11.63
N GLY A 196 4.86 -12.60 12.50
CA GLY A 196 6.12 -11.87 12.36
C GLY A 196 7.28 -12.48 13.14
N ALA A 197 7.28 -13.79 13.41
CA ALA A 197 8.30 -14.42 14.28
C ALA A 197 9.74 -14.28 13.74
N THR A 198 9.91 -14.34 12.42
CA THR A 198 11.23 -14.34 11.75
C THR A 198 11.26 -13.51 10.47
N GLN A 199 10.14 -12.87 10.11
CA GLN A 199 9.98 -12.14 8.87
C GLN A 199 9.85 -10.65 9.16
N SER A 200 10.71 -9.83 8.55
CA SER A 200 10.56 -8.38 8.49
C SER A 200 9.51 -7.94 7.48
N GLU A 201 9.00 -8.88 6.68
CA GLU A 201 8.07 -8.64 5.59
C GLU A 201 6.99 -9.71 5.58
N LEU A 202 5.73 -9.27 5.60
CA LEU A 202 4.56 -10.13 5.55
C LEU A 202 3.83 -9.86 4.25
N VAL A 203 3.59 -10.91 3.46
CA VAL A 203 2.88 -10.81 2.19
C VAL A 203 1.60 -11.63 2.27
N TRP A 204 0.49 -11.00 1.90
CA TRP A 204 -0.79 -11.66 1.73
C TRP A 204 -1.25 -11.51 0.29
N VAL A 205 -1.37 -12.63 -0.42
CA VAL A 205 -2.14 -12.70 -1.67
C VAL A 205 -3.60 -12.89 -1.28
N VAL A 206 -4.43 -11.89 -1.58
CA VAL A 206 -5.84 -11.91 -1.16
C VAL A 206 -6.62 -12.93 -2.00
N PRO A 207 -7.74 -13.47 -1.48
CA PRO A 207 -8.63 -14.30 -2.29
C PRO A 207 -9.06 -13.58 -3.59
N ALA A 208 -9.31 -14.36 -4.63
CA ALA A 208 -9.86 -13.81 -5.88
C ALA A 208 -11.14 -13.00 -5.60
N ASP A 209 -11.35 -11.95 -6.38
CA ASP A 209 -12.50 -11.06 -6.26
C ASP A 209 -12.63 -10.35 -4.90
N THR A 210 -11.51 -10.10 -4.21
CA THR A 210 -11.51 -9.23 -3.02
C THR A 210 -11.56 -7.76 -3.45
N PHE A 211 -12.63 -7.07 -3.04
CA PHE A 211 -12.78 -5.63 -3.23
C PHE A 211 -12.74 -4.90 -1.89
N GLY A 212 -12.24 -3.66 -1.91
CA GLY A 212 -12.20 -2.85 -0.71
C GLY A 212 -11.71 -1.43 -0.97
N SER A 213 -12.09 -0.55 -0.05
CA SER A 213 -11.60 0.82 0.03
C SER A 213 -10.79 1.04 1.31
N PHE A 214 -10.86 0.12 2.27
CA PHE A 214 -10.22 0.25 3.58
C PHE A 214 -9.38 -0.97 3.88
N ILE A 215 -8.11 -0.73 4.23
CA ILE A 215 -7.17 -1.77 4.65
C ILE A 215 -6.76 -1.49 6.08
N ARG A 216 -6.75 -2.51 6.93
CA ARG A 216 -6.29 -2.41 8.32
C ARG A 216 -5.26 -3.49 8.62
N VAL A 217 -4.17 -3.08 9.25
CA VAL A 217 -3.15 -3.94 9.86
C VAL A 217 -3.26 -3.79 11.36
N GLN A 218 -3.60 -4.86 12.07
CA GLN A 218 -3.83 -4.82 13.51
C GLN A 218 -3.08 -5.94 14.23
N LEU A 219 -2.41 -5.59 15.31
CA LEU A 219 -1.69 -6.57 16.13
C LEU A 219 -2.70 -7.41 16.95
N GLU A 220 -2.57 -8.72 16.93
CA GLU A 220 -3.37 -9.61 17.77
C GLU A 220 -2.70 -9.76 19.14
N SER A 221 -3.41 -9.38 20.21
CA SER A 221 -2.87 -9.46 21.56
C SER A 221 -2.74 -10.92 22.03
N SER A 222 -1.51 -11.39 22.21
CA SER A 222 -1.21 -12.70 22.82
C SER A 222 -0.90 -12.62 24.31
N SER A 223 -0.42 -11.47 24.82
CA SER A 223 0.02 -11.34 26.23
C SER A 223 -0.14 -9.92 26.81
N GLY A 224 -1.07 -9.11 26.30
CA GLY A 224 -1.32 -7.74 26.81
C GLY A 224 -1.02 -6.65 25.78
N ALA A 225 -0.53 -5.49 26.26
CA ALA A 225 -0.27 -4.32 25.43
C ALA A 225 0.99 -4.49 24.58
N GLY A 226 0.85 -4.23 23.28
CA GLY A 226 1.92 -4.29 22.28
C GLY A 226 2.06 -2.96 21.56
N MET A 227 3.08 -2.89 20.70
CA MET A 227 3.39 -1.71 19.90
C MET A 227 3.47 -2.15 18.43
N LEU A 228 2.70 -1.50 17.55
CA LEU A 228 2.72 -1.78 16.11
C LEU A 228 3.71 -0.81 15.46
N GLY A 229 4.74 -1.34 14.80
CA GLY A 229 5.71 -0.57 14.03
C GLY A 229 5.74 -1.03 12.58
N LEU A 230 5.44 -0.12 11.65
CA LEU A 230 5.39 -0.38 10.21
C LEU A 230 6.35 0.54 9.48
N GLU A 231 7.27 -0.04 8.72
CA GLU A 231 8.13 0.73 7.81
C GLU A 231 7.37 1.08 6.53
N ARG A 232 6.60 0.12 6.00
CA ARG A 232 5.88 0.29 4.75
C ARG A 232 4.68 -0.64 4.65
N VAL A 233 3.60 -0.17 4.04
CA VAL A 233 2.47 -0.98 3.60
C VAL A 233 2.22 -0.71 2.12
N GLU A 234 2.23 -1.76 1.32
CA GLU A 234 1.98 -1.70 -0.12
C GLU A 234 0.70 -2.49 -0.42
N VAL A 235 -0.28 -1.81 -0.99
CA VAL A 235 -1.56 -2.41 -1.37
C VAL A 235 -1.57 -2.46 -2.90
N LEU A 236 -1.32 -3.65 -3.45
CA LEU A 236 -1.34 -3.86 -4.90
C LEU A 236 -2.76 -4.16 -5.36
N GLY A 237 -3.25 -3.37 -6.30
CA GLY A 237 -4.58 -3.53 -6.87
C GLY A 237 -4.82 -2.63 -8.07
N SER A 238 -6.07 -2.58 -8.50
CA SER A 238 -6.57 -1.71 -9.58
C SER A 238 -7.93 -1.13 -9.18
N SER A 239 -8.37 -0.07 -9.86
CA SER A 239 -9.73 0.47 -9.65
C SER A 239 -10.77 -0.62 -9.93
N SER A 240 -11.87 -0.62 -9.18
CA SER A 240 -12.96 -1.59 -9.38
C SER A 240 -13.84 -1.28 -10.59
N GLU A 241 -13.83 -0.03 -11.08
CA GLU A 241 -14.55 0.38 -12.29
C GLU A 241 -13.77 0.02 -13.56
N GLN A 242 -12.49 -0.29 -13.40
CA GLN A 242 -11.61 -0.56 -14.52
C GLN A 242 -11.77 -2.00 -15.00
N TYR A 243 -12.03 -2.14 -16.31
CA TYR A 243 -12.03 -3.44 -16.95
C TYR A 243 -10.61 -4.04 -16.90
N VAL A 244 -10.49 -5.23 -16.33
CA VAL A 244 -9.25 -6.01 -16.36
C VAL A 244 -9.42 -7.09 -17.42
N GLY A 245 -8.88 -6.83 -18.61
CA GLY A 245 -8.86 -7.80 -19.70
C GLY A 245 -7.86 -8.93 -19.45
N PRO A 246 -7.85 -9.96 -20.32
CA PRO A 246 -6.86 -11.03 -20.25
C PRO A 246 -5.45 -10.49 -20.52
N ARG A 247 -4.45 -11.20 -19.99
CA ARG A 247 -3.04 -10.88 -20.26
C ARG A 247 -2.74 -11.14 -21.73
N VAL A 248 -2.05 -10.19 -22.35
CA VAL A 248 -1.57 -10.34 -23.72
C VAL A 248 -0.23 -11.05 -23.67
N SER A 249 -0.08 -12.14 -24.42
CA SER A 249 1.18 -12.88 -24.54
C SER A 249 1.97 -12.45 -25.77
N ASP A 250 1.28 -12.05 -26.84
CA ASP A 250 1.90 -11.63 -28.09
C ASP A 250 1.00 -10.66 -28.87
N VAL A 251 1.58 -9.90 -29.79
CA VAL A 251 0.85 -8.90 -30.59
C VAL A 251 1.33 -8.88 -32.04
N VAL A 252 0.36 -8.82 -32.97
CA VAL A 252 0.62 -8.68 -34.40
C VAL A 252 -0.06 -7.43 -34.94
N CYS A 253 0.72 -6.59 -35.62
CA CYS A 253 0.22 -5.34 -36.21
C CYS A 253 0.22 -5.42 -37.73
N ALA A 254 -0.96 -5.28 -38.34
CA ALA A 254 -1.16 -5.27 -39.79
C ALA A 254 -1.60 -3.89 -40.29
N GLU A 255 -1.96 -3.78 -41.57
CA GLU A 255 -2.56 -2.58 -42.12
C GLU A 255 -3.97 -2.40 -41.53
N GLY A 256 -4.19 -1.30 -40.81
CA GLY A 256 -5.49 -0.97 -40.20
C GLY A 256 -5.94 -1.87 -39.05
N MET A 257 -5.10 -2.79 -38.55
CA MET A 257 -5.50 -3.76 -37.51
C MET A 257 -4.35 -4.08 -36.54
N THR A 258 -4.70 -4.29 -35.27
CA THR A 258 -3.85 -4.92 -34.25
C THR A 258 -4.56 -6.17 -33.72
N VAL A 259 -3.84 -7.28 -33.66
CA VAL A 259 -4.30 -8.55 -33.09
C VAL A 259 -3.51 -8.83 -31.82
N ALA A 260 -4.21 -8.90 -30.68
CA ALA A 260 -3.64 -9.31 -29.40
C ALA A 260 -3.92 -10.81 -29.17
N ILE A 261 -2.88 -11.56 -28.85
CA ILE A 261 -2.98 -12.98 -28.48
C ILE A 261 -2.98 -13.03 -26.95
N CYS A 262 -4.01 -13.64 -26.37
CA CYS A 262 -4.24 -13.64 -24.93
C CYS A 262 -4.09 -15.05 -24.33
N THR A 263 -3.69 -15.11 -23.05
CA THR A 263 -3.56 -16.34 -22.26
C THR A 263 -4.52 -16.37 -21.08
#